data_AF-A0A434WM21-F1
#
_entry.id   AF-A0A434WM21-F1
#
_cell.length_a   1.000
_cell.length_b   1.000
_cell.length_c   1.000
_cell.angle_alpha   90.00
_cell.angle_beta   90.00
_cell.angle_gamma   90.00
#
_symmetry.space_group_name_H-M   'P 1'
#
loop_
_entity.id
_entity.type
_entity.pdbx_description
1 polymer ?
#
loop_
_entity_poly.entity_id
_entity_poly.type
_entity_poly.pdbx_seq_one_letter_code
_entity_poly.pdbx_strand_id
1 'polypeptide(L)' 'MIQDNAPVSVVVPMANAKQTIGATLASTRRQIYLAPEMVVVDHGSRDGSGSTPDVRLCFGTLVLPSKQARVR' A
#
# COMPACT_ATOMS: atom_id res chain seq x y z
N MET A 1 -23.36 -14.06 17.90
CA MET A 1 -22.63 -13.92 16.62
C MET A 1 -22.41 -12.45 16.44
N ILE A 2 -21.24 -11.92 16.79
CA ILE A 2 -21.02 -10.48 16.58
C ILE A 2 -20.84 -10.30 15.08
N GLN A 3 -21.76 -9.56 14.48
CA GLN A 3 -21.56 -9.01 13.14
C GLN A 3 -20.69 -7.76 13.32
N ASP A 4 -19.42 -7.94 13.67
CA ASP A 4 -18.44 -6.87 13.68
C ASP A 4 -18.06 -6.58 12.22
N ASN A 5 -18.96 -5.97 11.47
CA ASN A 5 -18.69 -5.47 10.12
C ASN A 5 -18.01 -4.09 10.17
N ALA A 6 -17.11 -3.90 11.13
CA ALA A 6 -16.39 -2.64 11.28
C ALA A 6 -15.49 -2.42 10.06
N PRO A 7 -15.52 -1.25 9.41
CA PRO A 7 -14.67 -1.01 8.25
C PRO A 7 -13.19 -1.19 8.63
N VAL A 8 -12.44 -1.92 7.79
CA VAL A 8 -11.00 -2.13 7.95
C VAL A 8 -10.28 -1.38 6.83
N SER A 9 -9.21 -0.67 7.20
CA SER A 9 -8.29 -0.06 6.26
C SER A 9 -6.92 -0.73 6.36
N VAL A 10 -6.30 -0.96 5.20
CA VAL A 10 -4.96 -1.55 5.09
C VAL A 10 -3.98 -0.48 4.61
N VAL A 11 -2.97 -0.21 5.43
CA VAL A 11 -1.82 0.63 5.05
C VAL A 11 -0.67 -0.27 4.63
N VAL A 12 -0.18 -0.08 3.40
CA VAL A 12 0.96 -0.83 2.85
C VAL A 12 2.15 0.11 2.68
N PRO A 13 3.09 0.14 3.64
CA PRO A 13 4.35 0.84 3.44
C PRO A 13 5.21 0.08 2.43
N MET A 14 5.88 0.81 1.52
CA MET A 14 6.79 0.21 0.56
C MET A 14 8.04 1.05 0.33
N ALA A 15 9.14 0.36 0.03
CA ALA A 15 10.38 0.94 -0.49
C ALA A 15 11.05 -0.09 -1.40
N ASN A 16 11.29 0.27 -2.67
CA ASN A 16 11.86 -0.59 -3.70
C ASN A 16 11.17 -1.97 -3.82
N ALA A 17 9.84 -1.97 -3.83
CA ALA A 17 9.00 -3.15 -3.83
C ALA A 17 8.46 -3.53 -5.23
N LYS A 18 9.08 -3.10 -6.34
CA LYS A 18 8.53 -3.28 -7.70
C LYS A 18 8.17 -4.73 -8.03
N GLN A 19 8.95 -5.67 -7.48
CA GLN A 19 8.76 -7.10 -7.73
C GLN A 19 7.67 -7.73 -6.86
N THR A 20 7.35 -7.15 -5.71
CA THR A 20 6.50 -7.78 -4.68
C THR A 20 5.18 -7.03 -4.44
N ILE A 21 5.13 -5.73 -4.76
CA ILE A 21 3.98 -4.89 -4.43
C ILE A 21 2.70 -5.39 -5.11
N GLY A 22 2.76 -5.80 -6.38
CA GLY A 22 1.59 -6.36 -7.08
C GLY A 22 1.03 -7.62 -6.41
N ALA A 23 1.89 -8.56 -6.03
CA ALA A 23 1.45 -9.79 -5.34
C ALA A 23 0.85 -9.49 -3.96
N THR A 24 1.41 -8.50 -3.26
CA THR A 24 0.94 -8.04 -1.94
C THR A 24 -0.46 -7.44 -2.04
N LEU A 25 -0.67 -6.51 -2.98
CA LEU A 25 -1.97 -5.87 -3.19
C LEU A 25 -3.01 -6.88 -3.70
N ALA A 26 -2.64 -7.78 -4.62
CA ALA A 26 -3.52 -8.83 -5.12
C ALA A 26 -3.96 -9.82 -4.02
N SER A 27 -3.05 -10.24 -3.14
CA SER A 27 -3.40 -11.16 -2.04
C SER A 27 -4.29 -10.49 -0.99
N THR A 28 -4.04 -9.21 -0.70
CA THR A 28 -4.86 -8.44 0.25
C THR A 28 -6.27 -8.19 -0.29
N ARG A 29 -6.42 -7.91 -1.59
CA ARG A 29 -7.73 -7.77 -2.25
C ARG A 29 -8.57 -9.06 -2.25
N ARG A 30 -7.95 -10.23 -2.05
CA ARG A 30 -8.62 -11.54 -2.01
C ARG A 30 -9.08 -11.96 -0.62
N GLN A 31 -8.93 -11.11 0.40
CA GLN A 31 -9.38 -11.44 1.74
C GLN A 31 -10.90 -11.57 1.82
N ILE A 32 -11.35 -12.46 2.71
CA ILE A 32 -12.76 -12.80 2.93
C ILE A 32 -13.50 -11.64 3.63
N TYR A 33 -12.76 -10.77 4.31
CA TYR A 33 -13.29 -9.57 4.94
C TYR A 33 -13.68 -8.53 3.89
N LEU A 34 -14.75 -7.77 4.17
CA LEU A 34 -15.31 -6.79 3.24
C LEU A 34 -14.21 -5.88 2.67
N ALA A 35 -14.26 -5.67 1.34
CA ALA A 35 -13.27 -4.96 0.54
C ALA A 35 -12.60 -3.78 1.30
N PRO A 36 -11.36 -3.97 1.81
CA PRO A 36 -10.74 -2.96 2.66
C PRO A 36 -10.30 -1.75 1.84
N GLU A 37 -10.47 -0.55 2.41
CA GLU A 37 -9.80 0.63 1.87
C GLU A 37 -8.29 0.47 2.00
N MET A 38 -7.55 0.77 0.95
CA MET A 38 -6.12 0.48 0.89
C MET A 38 -5.31 1.70 0.50
N VAL A 39 -4.36 2.07 1.35
CA VAL A 39 -3.44 3.19 1.16
C VAL A 39 -2.02 2.65 1.03
N VAL A 40 -1.36 2.97 -0.09
CA VAL A 40 0.06 2.63 -0.29
C VAL A 40 0.90 3.86 0.02
N VAL A 41 1.88 3.68 0.91
CA VAL A 41 2.83 4.74 1.30
C VAL A 41 4.19 4.39 0.72
N ASP A 42 4.61 5.14 -0.31
CA ASP A 42 5.95 4.99 -0.87
C ASP A 42 6.96 5.81 -0.07
N HIS A 43 7.95 5.13 0.51
CA HIS A 43 9.06 5.73 1.26
C HIS A 43 10.27 6.00 0.34
N GLY A 44 10.02 6.71 -0.76
CA GLY A 44 11.06 7.18 -1.67
C GLY A 44 11.72 6.09 -2.51
N SER A 45 10.92 5.19 -3.10
CA SER A 45 11.43 4.15 -3.99
C SER A 45 12.13 4.74 -5.20
N ARG A 46 13.21 4.08 -5.64
CA ARG A 46 14.02 4.47 -6.81
C ARG A 46 13.95 3.46 -7.95
N ASP A 47 13.29 2.32 -7.72
CA ASP A 47 13.15 1.24 -8.69
C ASP A 47 11.92 1.39 -9.60
N GLY A 48 11.09 2.41 -9.36
CA GLY A 48 9.83 2.63 -10.08
C GLY A 48 8.60 1.98 -9.43
N SER A 49 8.70 1.48 -8.19
CA SER A 49 7.57 0.90 -7.43
C SER A 49 6.33 1.81 -7.40
N GLY A 50 6.52 3.10 -7.13
CA GLY A 50 5.44 4.09 -7.06
C GLY A 50 4.69 4.34 -8.38
N SER A 51 5.26 3.92 -9.51
CA SER A 51 4.66 4.09 -10.84
C SER A 51 4.01 2.81 -11.37
N THR A 52 4.01 1.72 -10.59
CA THR A 52 3.38 0.46 -11.01
C THR A 52 1.86 0.63 -11.10
N PRO A 53 1.20 -0.03 -12.08
CA PRO A 53 -0.24 0.10 -12.27
C PRO A 53 -1.03 -0.36 -11.04
N ASP A 54 -0.53 -1.35 -10.29
CA ASP A 54 -1.20 -1.87 -9.10
C ASP A 54 -1.33 -0.82 -7.99
N VAL A 55 -0.25 -0.06 -7.77
CA VAL A 55 -0.21 1.05 -6.78
C VAL A 55 -1.12 2.21 -7.20
N ARG A 56 -1.23 2.48 -8.52
CA ARG A 56 -2.12 3.52 -9.07
C ARG A 56 -3.61 3.22 -8.90
N LEU A 57 -3.98 1.96 -8.69
CA LEU A 57 -5.36 1.52 -8.52
C LEU A 57 -5.82 1.58 -7.05
N CYS A 58 -4.94 1.93 -6.11
CA CYS A 58 -5.29 2.09 -4.70
C CYS A 58 -5.93 3.47 -4.43
N PHE A 59 -6.89 3.51 -3.51
CA PHE A 59 -7.54 4.76 -3.07
C PHE A 59 -6.52 5.59 -2.27
N GLY A 60 -5.92 6.59 -2.93
CA GLY A 60 -4.88 7.43 -2.35
C GLY A 60 -3.50 6.77 -2.42
N THR A 61 -2.72 7.14 -3.43
CA THR A 61 -1.27 6.91 -3.44
C THR A 61 -0.59 8.10 -2.76
N LEU A 62 -0.02 7.89 -1.57
CA LEU A 62 0.84 8.89 -0.94
C LEU A 62 2.30 8.53 -1.20
N VAL A 63 2.89 9.16 -2.22
CA VAL A 63 4.33 9.10 -2.45
C VAL A 63 4.99 10.18 -1.61
N LEU A 64 5.63 9.78 -0.51
CA LEU A 64 6.41 10.73 0.27
C LEU A 64 7.74 10.96 -0.47
N PRO A 65 8.07 12.22 -0.83
CA PRO A 65 9.41 12.50 -1.36
C PRO A 65 10.42 12.06 -0.31
N SER A 66 11.49 11.40 -0.76
CA SER A 66 12.61 10.98 0.09
C SER A 66 13.26 12.19 0.76
N LYS A 67 12.68 12.67 1.86
CA LYS A 67 13.41 13.54 2.79
C LYS A 67 14.41 12.65 3.50
N GLN A 68 15.68 13.01 3.33
CA GLN A 68 16.81 12.59 4.14
C GLN A 68 16.49 12.77 5.62
N ALA A 69 15.80 11.82 6.24
CA ALA A 69 15.69 11.74 7.68
C ALA A 69 17.01 11.20 8.22
N ARG A 70 18.05 12.04 8.13
CA ARG A 70 19.23 11.89 8.99
C ARG A 70 18.79 12.39 10.35
N VAL A 71 18.32 11.48 11.19
CA VAL A 71 18.26 11.75 12.63
C VAL A 71 19.72 11.95 13.06
N ARG A 72 20.08 13.21 13.29
CA ARG A 72 21.26 13.60 14.07
C ARG A 72 20.78 13.96 15.45
#